data_AF-A0A8B8I1M9-F1
#
_entry.id   AF-A0A8B8I1M9-F1
#
_cell.length_a   1.000
_cell.length_b   1.000
_cell.length_c   1.000
_cell.angle_alpha   90.00
_cell.angle_beta   90.00
_cell.angle_gamma   90.00
#
_symmetry.space_group_name_H-M   'P 1'
#
loop_
_entity.id
_entity.type
_entity.pdbx_description
1 polymer ?
#
loop_
_entity_poly.entity_id
_entity_poly.type
_entity_poly.pdbx_seq_one_letter_code
_entity_poly.pdbx_strand_id
1 'polypeptide(L)'
;MESLSKQELISTITKQADQIKRYEGRLRDVVAAYKGLAKEKEALEISLKALNRTENNEDGSKDSIAALTLSLSTLSAEKARMEEAFQTDKKVTRDKYENMLASTREETKTLVQQHLAEVGNLKAKIAYEIQERERERADHAAMLKELHMKLNSERKTKEKLEDKVVHNTEAQDESQISETDNEKLADSEYLQTLIDKIHILKKELIAENDKLGNPIELSAVFKLDGYENIHSKCRLELENLKIEFETYKLQNAKVKESGQEVESEMEDLKSEMAVLKEKTETYILLLEDEKQDKLDSLRLHEEKLKSEKEYHKEVVSDLKTRIQSLEKQVQTQRDRYATLLEETDNYIRSRNDRSRKVSTEEGNWKDGHGVLNDGTAPPHMLHYAHELARKDLDITQLRREKHTLEGQFRDCQREATIEKERFKEVIRTLKEEIDRLRRIQSREGANLEYLKNVVMAYLMSSDYAGRKHMLNAIAAVLHFTDNERKIVFNTL
;
A
#
# COMPACT_ATOMS: atom_id res chain seq x y z
N MET A 1 39.46 18.10 17.53
CA MET A 1 39.86 17.89 16.12
C MET A 1 39.39 16.51 15.73
N GLU A 2 38.25 16.41 15.06
CA GLU A 2 37.72 15.13 14.59
C GLU A 2 38.60 14.63 13.44
N SER A 3 39.14 13.41 13.57
CA SER A 3 39.93 12.79 12.53
C SER A 3 39.00 12.34 11.39
N LEU A 4 39.04 13.05 10.27
CA LEU A 4 38.36 12.66 9.03
C LEU A 4 38.68 11.20 8.69
N SER A 5 37.67 10.45 8.23
CA SER A 5 37.84 9.05 7.85
C SER A 5 38.81 8.92 6.67
N LYS A 6 39.56 7.82 6.59
CA LYS A 6 40.48 7.52 5.48
C LYS A 6 39.80 7.67 4.12
N GLN A 7 38.51 7.33 4.03
CA GLN A 7 37.72 7.43 2.80
C GLN A 7 37.35 8.88 2.45
N GLU A 8 37.13 9.73 3.45
CA GLU A 8 36.88 11.16 3.26
C GLU A 8 38.15 11.89 2.85
N LEU A 9 39.29 11.57 3.48
CA LEU A 9 40.60 12.07 3.08
C LEU A 9 40.95 11.71 1.63
N ILE A 10 40.71 10.47 1.22
CA ILE A 10 40.92 10.05 -0.18
C ILE A 10 40.03 10.88 -1.11
N SER A 11 38.74 11.01 -0.83
CA SER A 11 37.80 11.81 -1.63
C SER A 11 38.24 13.27 -1.75
N THR A 12 38.72 13.87 -0.66
CA THR A 12 39.25 15.24 -0.67
C THR A 12 40.53 15.35 -1.50
N ILE A 13 41.44 14.38 -1.41
CA ILE A 13 42.66 14.33 -2.23
C ILE A 13 42.31 14.22 -3.72
N THR A 14 41.35 13.39 -4.10
CA THR A 14 40.92 13.29 -5.52
C THR A 14 40.31 14.59 -6.01
N LYS A 15 39.45 15.24 -5.21
CA LYS A 15 38.87 16.54 -5.55
C LYS A 15 39.94 17.63 -5.69
N GLN A 16 40.93 17.65 -4.79
CA GLN A 16 42.04 18.60 -4.86
C GLN A 16 42.91 18.35 -6.09
N ALA A 17 43.20 17.08 -6.44
CA ALA A 17 43.95 16.73 -7.64
C ALA A 17 43.22 17.19 -8.91
N ASP A 18 41.90 17.00 -8.99
CA ASP A 18 41.09 17.48 -10.11
C ASP A 18 41.06 19.01 -10.20
N GLN A 19 41.00 19.71 -9.06
CA GLN A 19 41.07 21.17 -9.03
C GLN A 19 42.44 21.68 -9.51
N ILE A 20 43.54 21.10 -9.02
CA ILE A 20 44.89 21.45 -9.44
C ILE A 20 45.04 21.26 -10.95
N LYS A 21 44.59 20.13 -11.50
CA LYS A 21 44.63 19.88 -12.94
C LYS A 21 43.87 20.93 -13.77
N ARG A 22 42.73 21.41 -13.26
CA ARG A 22 41.97 22.51 -13.90
C ARG A 22 42.72 23.83 -13.82
N TYR A 23 43.34 24.14 -12.68
CA TYR A 23 44.12 25.37 -12.52
C TYR A 23 45.38 25.36 -13.37
N GLU A 24 46.08 24.23 -13.48
CA GLU A 24 47.23 24.06 -14.38
C GLU A 24 46.85 24.28 -15.85
N GLY A 25 45.69 23.77 -16.28
CA GLY A 25 45.15 24.03 -17.61
C GLY A 25 44.90 25.52 -17.84
N ARG A 26 44.13 26.16 -16.95
CA ARG A 26 43.84 27.61 -17.05
C ARG A 26 45.10 28.47 -17.03
N LEU A 27 46.09 28.12 -16.20
CA LEU A 27 47.34 28.86 -16.12
C LEU A 27 48.14 28.73 -17.43
N ARG A 28 48.15 27.53 -18.03
CA ARG A 28 48.78 27.31 -19.35
C ARG A 28 48.16 28.19 -20.42
N ASP A 29 46.83 28.28 -20.45
CA ASP A 29 46.09 29.10 -21.40
C ASP A 29 46.36 30.59 -21.19
N VAL A 30 46.39 31.05 -19.94
CA VAL A 30 46.74 32.44 -19.58
C VAL A 30 48.17 32.78 -19.99
N VAL A 31 49.13 31.86 -19.79
CA VAL A 31 50.52 32.06 -20.21
C VAL A 31 50.63 32.11 -21.74
N ALA A 32 49.87 31.29 -22.46
CA ALA A 32 49.83 31.33 -23.92
C ALA A 32 49.26 32.66 -24.43
N ALA A 33 48.15 33.12 -23.86
CA ALA A 33 47.55 34.42 -24.18
C ALA A 33 48.50 35.59 -23.89
N TYR A 34 49.19 35.55 -22.74
CA TYR A 34 50.18 36.58 -22.39
C TYR A 34 51.36 36.61 -23.37
N LYS A 35 51.84 35.45 -23.82
CA LYS A 35 52.90 35.36 -24.85
C LYS A 35 52.43 35.90 -26.21
N GLY A 36 51.17 35.68 -26.57
CA GLY A 36 50.56 36.27 -27.77
C GLY A 36 50.51 37.79 -27.67
N LEU A 37 49.94 38.30 -26.57
CA LEU A 37 49.84 39.74 -26.31
C LEU A 37 51.21 40.44 -26.25
N ALA A 38 52.23 39.78 -25.69
CA ALA A 38 53.59 40.31 -25.68
C ALA A 38 54.16 40.47 -27.10
N LYS A 39 53.87 39.54 -28.02
CA LYS A 39 54.28 39.63 -29.43
C LYS A 39 53.51 40.73 -30.17
N GLU A 40 52.21 40.87 -29.91
CA GLU A 40 51.42 41.98 -30.46
C GLU A 40 51.95 43.33 -30.00
N LYS A 41 52.28 43.45 -28.71
CA LYS A 41 52.89 44.65 -28.14
C LYS A 41 54.25 44.96 -28.78
N GLU A 42 55.12 43.97 -28.93
CA GLU A 42 56.43 44.13 -29.57
C GLU A 42 56.31 44.57 -31.04
N ALA A 43 55.37 43.99 -31.79
CA ALA A 43 55.09 44.36 -33.17
C ALA A 43 54.58 45.81 -33.29
N LEU A 44 53.70 46.22 -32.36
CA LEU A 44 53.19 47.60 -32.29
C LEU A 44 54.28 48.59 -31.88
N GLU A 45 55.17 48.25 -30.93
CA GLU A 45 56.30 49.11 -30.54
C GLU A 45 57.31 49.30 -31.67
N ILE A 46 57.59 48.24 -32.45
CA ILE A 46 58.42 48.33 -33.66
C ILE A 46 57.79 49.27 -34.68
N SER A 47 56.47 49.17 -34.90
CA SER A 47 55.72 50.06 -35.80
C SER A 47 55.76 51.51 -35.34
N LEU A 48 55.58 51.76 -34.04
CA LEU A 48 55.57 53.10 -33.45
C LEU A 48 56.96 53.76 -33.53
N LYS A 49 58.02 52.98 -33.32
CA LYS A 49 59.41 53.43 -33.46
C LYS A 49 59.81 53.72 -34.91
N ALA A 50 59.27 52.95 -35.86
CA ALA A 50 59.42 53.20 -37.29
C ALA A 50 58.69 54.48 -37.73
N LEU A 51 57.46 54.69 -37.25
CA LEU A 51 56.66 55.88 -37.55
C LEU A 51 57.30 57.17 -37.00
N ASN A 52 57.94 57.11 -35.82
CA ASN A 52 58.69 58.24 -35.26
C ASN A 52 59.99 58.57 -36.02
N ARG A 53 60.55 57.64 -36.82
CA ARG A 53 61.75 57.91 -37.64
C ARG A 53 61.43 58.60 -38.96
N THR A 54 60.21 58.43 -39.47
CA THR A 54 59.74 59.04 -40.72
C THR A 54 59.53 60.55 -40.66
N GLU A 55 59.47 61.16 -39.47
CA GLU A 55 59.37 62.62 -39.33
C GLU A 55 60.65 63.38 -39.77
N ASN A 56 61.79 62.70 -39.97
CA ASN A 56 63.09 63.38 -40.15
C ASN A 56 63.89 63.05 -41.42
N ASN A 57 63.51 62.12 -42.33
CA ASN A 57 64.25 61.83 -43.59
C ASN A 57 63.44 60.99 -44.62
N GLU A 58 63.61 61.23 -45.93
CA GLU A 58 62.95 60.49 -47.04
C GLU A 58 63.35 59.00 -47.15
N ASP A 59 64.56 58.63 -46.74
CA ASP A 59 65.02 57.22 -46.72
C ASP A 59 64.39 56.42 -45.56
N GLY A 60 63.86 57.09 -44.54
CA GLY A 60 63.11 56.48 -43.43
C GLY A 60 61.73 55.94 -43.84
N SER A 61 61.21 56.37 -44.99
CA SER A 61 59.90 55.94 -45.50
C SER A 61 59.89 54.45 -45.87
N LYS A 62 60.97 53.93 -46.46
CA LYS A 62 61.09 52.51 -46.82
C LYS A 62 61.20 51.59 -45.60
N ASP A 63 61.98 51.99 -44.61
CA ASP A 63 62.13 51.24 -43.35
C ASP A 63 60.82 51.23 -42.54
N SER A 64 60.06 52.33 -42.60
CA SER A 64 58.75 52.43 -41.94
C SER A 64 57.69 51.54 -42.61
N ILE A 65 57.68 51.49 -43.94
CA ILE A 65 56.84 50.57 -44.69
C ILE A 65 57.19 49.11 -44.38
N ALA A 66 58.49 48.77 -44.26
CA ALA A 66 58.92 47.41 -43.92
C ALA A 66 58.49 46.99 -42.50
N ALA A 67 58.62 47.89 -41.52
CA ALA A 67 58.22 47.66 -40.13
C ALA A 67 56.69 47.50 -39.97
N LEU A 68 55.91 48.36 -40.62
CA LEU A 68 54.44 48.25 -40.64
C LEU A 68 53.98 46.96 -41.33
N THR A 69 54.64 46.56 -42.42
CA THR A 69 54.35 45.30 -43.11
C THR A 69 54.59 44.09 -42.19
N LEU A 70 55.69 44.08 -41.44
CA LEU A 70 56.02 43.02 -40.48
C LEU A 70 55.01 42.96 -39.32
N SER A 71 54.60 44.11 -38.80
CA SER A 71 53.61 44.18 -37.71
C SER A 71 52.22 43.77 -38.17
N LEU A 72 51.81 44.17 -39.38
CA LEU A 72 50.54 43.75 -39.98
C LEU A 72 50.50 42.24 -40.22
N SER A 73 51.62 41.67 -40.67
CA SER A 73 51.78 40.23 -40.84
C SER A 73 51.68 39.49 -39.49
N THR A 74 52.31 40.02 -38.45
CA THR A 74 52.29 39.44 -37.10
C THR A 74 50.89 39.49 -36.47
N LEU A 75 50.20 40.63 -36.56
CA LEU A 75 48.82 40.77 -36.09
C LEU A 75 47.84 39.91 -36.90
N SER A 76 48.06 39.76 -38.21
CA SER A 76 47.24 38.88 -39.05
C SER A 76 47.43 37.42 -38.68
N ALA A 77 48.66 37.00 -38.38
CA ALA A 77 48.96 35.64 -37.93
C ALA A 77 48.36 35.35 -36.54
N GLU A 78 48.42 36.30 -35.61
CA GLU A 78 47.87 36.12 -34.26
C GLU A 78 46.33 36.15 -34.26
N LYS A 79 45.71 36.99 -35.10
CA LYS A 79 44.26 36.97 -35.36
C LYS A 79 43.81 35.62 -35.93
N ALA A 80 44.54 35.07 -36.90
CA ALA A 80 44.22 33.77 -37.48
C ALA A 80 44.33 32.64 -36.44
N ARG A 81 45.36 32.68 -35.58
CA ARG A 81 45.52 31.74 -34.46
C ARG A 81 44.38 31.85 -33.45
N MET A 82 43.97 33.06 -33.06
CA MET A 82 42.86 33.25 -32.13
C MET A 82 41.53 32.76 -32.71
N GLU A 83 41.27 33.01 -33.99
CA GLU A 83 40.07 32.51 -34.67
C GLU A 83 40.06 30.97 -34.70
N GLU A 84 41.18 30.33 -35.02
CA GLU A 84 41.29 28.86 -35.01
C GLU A 84 41.08 28.28 -33.60
N ALA A 85 41.63 28.92 -32.56
CA ALA A 85 41.42 28.54 -31.17
C ALA A 85 39.94 28.67 -30.75
N PHE A 86 39.25 29.73 -31.19
CA PHE A 86 37.83 29.92 -30.92
C PHE A 86 36.96 28.87 -31.62
N GLN A 87 37.24 28.57 -32.89
CA GLN A 87 36.50 27.56 -33.64
C GLN A 87 36.68 26.15 -33.06
N THR A 88 37.89 25.82 -32.60
CA THR A 88 38.15 24.54 -31.93
C THR A 88 37.45 24.43 -30.59
N ASP A 89 37.46 25.47 -29.75
CA ASP A 89 36.73 25.47 -28.46
C ASP A 89 35.21 25.41 -28.66
N LYS A 90 34.68 26.14 -29.66
CA LYS A 90 33.27 26.05 -30.06
C LYS A 90 32.88 24.64 -30.50
N LYS A 91 33.75 23.96 -31.23
CA LYS A 91 33.52 22.56 -31.64
C LYS A 91 33.53 21.62 -30.44
N VAL A 92 34.53 21.73 -29.55
CA VAL A 92 34.64 20.90 -28.35
C VAL A 92 33.46 21.10 -27.40
N THR A 93 33.01 22.34 -27.21
CA THR A 93 31.83 22.63 -26.37
C THR A 93 30.56 22.03 -26.98
N ARG A 94 30.34 22.19 -28.29
CA ARG A 94 29.22 21.55 -28.99
C ARG A 94 29.25 20.03 -28.85
N ASP A 95 30.40 19.40 -29.11
CA ASP A 95 30.54 17.94 -29.04
C ASP A 95 30.33 17.43 -27.60
N LYS A 96 30.71 18.19 -26.56
CA LYS A 96 30.39 17.88 -25.15
C LYS A 96 28.88 17.89 -24.88
N TYR A 97 28.16 18.90 -25.39
CA TYR A 97 26.70 18.98 -25.22
C TYR A 97 25.97 17.88 -25.99
N GLU A 98 26.41 17.56 -27.21
CA GLU A 98 25.86 16.46 -28.01
C GLU A 98 26.06 15.10 -27.31
N ASN A 99 27.25 14.84 -26.76
CA ASN A 99 27.52 13.62 -26.01
C ASN A 99 26.70 13.52 -24.72
N MET A 100 26.53 14.63 -23.99
CA MET A 100 25.70 14.66 -22.80
C MET A 100 24.24 14.36 -23.15
N LEU A 101 23.69 15.00 -24.20
CA LEU A 101 22.34 14.73 -24.69
C LEU A 101 22.16 13.29 -25.16
N ALA A 102 23.16 12.71 -25.81
CA ALA A 102 23.14 11.30 -26.24
C ALA A 102 23.12 10.35 -25.02
N SER A 103 23.95 10.59 -24.01
CA SER A 103 23.95 9.80 -22.75
C SER A 103 22.59 9.85 -22.06
N THR A 104 22.03 11.06 -21.87
CA THR A 104 20.73 11.22 -21.19
C THR A 104 19.59 10.57 -21.97
N ARG A 105 19.64 10.61 -23.33
CA ARG A 105 18.65 9.92 -24.18
C ARG A 105 18.74 8.40 -24.03
N GLU A 106 19.94 7.84 -24.01
CA GLU A 106 20.13 6.40 -23.86
C GLU A 106 19.72 5.93 -22.45
N GLU A 107 20.09 6.68 -21.40
CA GLU A 107 19.62 6.44 -20.03
C GLU A 107 18.08 6.46 -19.95
N THR A 108 17.44 7.47 -20.55
CA THR A 108 15.97 7.54 -20.60
C THR A 108 15.36 6.33 -21.32
N LYS A 109 15.95 5.90 -22.44
CA LYS A 109 15.48 4.75 -23.21
C LYS A 109 15.61 3.45 -22.41
N THR A 110 16.73 3.24 -21.72
CA THR A 110 16.93 2.05 -20.86
C THR A 110 15.94 2.04 -19.70
N LEU A 111 15.70 3.18 -19.06
CA LEU A 111 14.74 3.31 -17.97
C LEU A 111 13.30 3.02 -18.41
N VAL A 112 12.90 3.53 -19.59
CA VAL A 112 11.60 3.23 -20.19
C VAL A 112 11.44 1.74 -20.50
N GLN A 113 12.49 1.10 -21.02
CA GLN A 113 12.46 -0.35 -21.28
C GLN A 113 12.33 -1.15 -19.98
N GLN A 114 13.02 -0.75 -18.91
CA GLN A 114 12.92 -1.39 -17.61
C GLN A 114 11.50 -1.25 -17.03
N HIS A 115 10.92 -0.06 -17.04
CA HIS A 115 9.56 0.16 -16.56
C HIS A 115 8.51 -0.62 -17.38
N LEU A 116 8.69 -0.72 -18.70
CA LEU A 116 7.81 -1.55 -19.54
C LEU A 116 7.87 -3.03 -19.14
N ALA A 117 9.06 -3.55 -18.84
CA ALA A 117 9.23 -4.93 -18.37
C ALA A 117 8.61 -5.14 -16.98
N GLU A 118 8.79 -4.20 -16.05
CA GLU A 118 8.17 -4.23 -14.71
C GLU A 118 6.64 -4.23 -14.80
N VAL A 119 6.07 -3.36 -15.64
CA VAL A 119 4.61 -3.34 -15.89
C VAL A 119 4.14 -4.65 -16.52
N GLY A 120 4.91 -5.24 -17.43
CA GLY A 120 4.61 -6.56 -18.00
C GLY A 120 4.54 -7.66 -16.93
N ASN A 121 5.53 -7.68 -16.03
CA ASN A 121 5.58 -8.64 -14.92
C ASN A 121 4.43 -8.44 -13.93
N LEU A 122 4.07 -7.19 -13.60
CA LEU A 122 2.93 -6.90 -12.73
C LEU A 122 1.60 -7.33 -13.36
N LYS A 123 1.42 -7.08 -14.67
CA LYS A 123 0.23 -7.56 -15.40
C LYS A 123 0.14 -9.09 -15.37
N ALA A 124 1.25 -9.80 -15.55
CA ALA A 124 1.27 -11.25 -15.47
C ALA A 124 0.91 -11.77 -14.06
N LYS A 125 1.42 -11.13 -13.00
CA LYS A 125 1.07 -11.46 -11.62
C LYS A 125 -0.42 -11.25 -11.33
N ILE A 126 -0.99 -10.12 -11.77
CA ILE A 126 -2.42 -9.85 -11.61
C ILE A 126 -3.26 -10.88 -12.36
N ALA A 127 -2.88 -11.23 -13.58
CA ALA A 127 -3.58 -12.26 -14.36
C ALA A 127 -3.56 -13.63 -13.66
N TYR A 128 -2.42 -14.00 -13.07
CA TYR A 128 -2.29 -15.24 -12.30
C TYR A 128 -3.17 -15.22 -11.03
N GLU A 129 -3.17 -14.12 -10.28
CA GLU A 129 -4.02 -13.97 -9.09
C GLU A 129 -5.51 -14.04 -9.44
N ILE A 130 -5.93 -13.42 -10.54
CA ILE A 130 -7.32 -13.53 -11.03
C ILE A 130 -7.67 -14.99 -11.33
N GLN A 131 -6.79 -15.72 -12.01
CA GLN A 131 -7.01 -17.12 -12.35
C GLN A 131 -7.12 -18.01 -11.09
N GLU A 132 -6.26 -17.81 -10.09
CA GLU A 132 -6.35 -18.54 -8.82
C GLU A 132 -7.67 -18.22 -8.09
N ARG A 133 -8.08 -16.94 -8.02
CA ARG A 133 -9.37 -16.55 -7.42
C ARG A 133 -10.57 -17.14 -8.17
N GLU A 134 -10.52 -17.24 -9.48
CA GLU A 134 -11.57 -17.89 -10.28
C GLU A 134 -11.61 -19.41 -9.99
N ARG A 135 -10.45 -20.04 -9.83
CA ARG A 135 -10.33 -21.45 -9.46
C ARG A 135 -10.90 -21.72 -8.06
N GLU A 136 -10.52 -20.93 -7.07
CA GLU A 136 -11.08 -21.02 -5.71
C GLU A 136 -12.60 -20.85 -5.73
N ARG A 137 -13.14 -19.88 -6.49
CA ARG A 137 -14.58 -19.69 -6.64
C ARG A 137 -15.25 -20.91 -7.27
N ALA A 138 -14.62 -21.54 -8.26
CA ALA A 138 -15.13 -22.76 -8.88
C ALA A 138 -15.15 -23.93 -7.89
N ASP A 139 -14.09 -24.10 -7.08
CA ASP A 139 -13.99 -25.13 -6.06
C ASP A 139 -15.03 -24.92 -4.94
N HIS A 140 -15.21 -23.68 -4.47
CA HIS A 140 -16.27 -23.34 -3.51
C HIS A 140 -17.67 -23.60 -4.06
N ALA A 141 -17.92 -23.27 -5.34
CA ALA A 141 -19.20 -23.57 -5.98
C ALA A 141 -19.46 -25.07 -6.09
N ALA A 142 -18.43 -25.87 -6.39
CA ALA A 142 -18.53 -27.33 -6.42
C ALA A 142 -18.83 -27.91 -5.03
N MET A 143 -18.13 -27.43 -4.00
CA MET A 143 -18.37 -27.84 -2.61
C MET A 143 -19.80 -27.50 -2.15
N LEU A 144 -20.29 -26.29 -2.44
CA LEU A 144 -21.67 -25.90 -2.10
C LEU A 144 -22.72 -26.77 -2.80
N LYS A 145 -22.45 -27.20 -4.04
CA LYS A 145 -23.33 -28.09 -4.79
C LYS A 145 -23.35 -29.49 -4.17
N GLU A 146 -22.20 -30.02 -3.77
CA GLU A 146 -22.11 -31.31 -3.07
C GLU A 146 -22.83 -31.25 -1.71
N LEU A 147 -22.67 -30.15 -0.97
CA LEU A 147 -23.31 -29.95 0.33
C LEU A 147 -24.84 -29.85 0.19
N HIS A 148 -25.34 -29.16 -0.85
CA HIS A 148 -26.75 -29.17 -1.21
C HIS A 148 -27.27 -30.57 -1.58
N MET A 149 -26.48 -31.38 -2.30
CA MET A 149 -26.86 -32.76 -2.61
C MET A 149 -26.94 -33.63 -1.35
N LYS A 150 -25.97 -33.52 -0.44
CA LYS A 150 -25.98 -34.23 0.85
C LYS A 150 -27.17 -33.82 1.71
N LEU A 151 -27.41 -32.52 1.88
CA LEU A 151 -28.56 -31.99 2.62
C LEU A 151 -29.89 -32.49 2.05
N ASN A 152 -30.03 -32.50 0.72
CA ASN A 152 -31.24 -33.02 0.09
C ASN A 152 -31.39 -34.54 0.27
N SER A 153 -30.29 -35.28 0.29
CA SER A 153 -30.32 -36.72 0.60
C SER A 153 -30.73 -36.98 2.05
N GLU A 154 -30.20 -36.20 3.00
CA GLU A 154 -30.55 -36.27 4.41
C GLU A 154 -32.01 -35.91 4.66
N ARG A 155 -32.52 -34.86 4.00
CA ARG A 155 -33.95 -34.50 4.07
C ARG A 155 -34.84 -35.64 3.60
N LYS A 156 -34.49 -36.29 2.47
CA LYS A 156 -35.24 -37.46 1.97
C LYS A 156 -35.15 -38.66 2.90
N THR A 157 -34.00 -38.90 3.55
CA THR A 157 -33.89 -39.99 4.54
C THR A 157 -34.68 -39.68 5.81
N LYS A 158 -34.66 -38.42 6.25
CA LYS A 158 -35.44 -37.95 7.39
C LYS A 158 -36.93 -38.11 7.14
N GLU A 159 -37.43 -37.64 6.00
CA GLU A 159 -38.83 -37.80 5.59
C GLU A 159 -39.25 -39.29 5.59
N LYS A 160 -38.44 -40.17 5.01
CA LYS A 160 -38.68 -41.63 5.06
C LYS A 160 -38.68 -42.22 6.46
N LEU A 161 -37.89 -41.68 7.39
CA LEU A 161 -37.85 -42.14 8.78
C LEU A 161 -39.04 -41.59 9.56
N GLU A 162 -39.42 -40.33 9.34
CA GLU A 162 -40.62 -39.72 9.90
C GLU A 162 -41.88 -40.46 9.44
N ASP A 163 -42.00 -40.79 8.15
CA ASP A 163 -43.09 -41.61 7.61
C ASP A 163 -43.17 -42.97 8.32
N LYS A 164 -42.03 -43.65 8.51
CA LYS A 164 -41.97 -44.94 9.22
C LYS A 164 -42.34 -44.81 10.69
N VAL A 165 -41.94 -43.72 11.35
CA VAL A 165 -42.32 -43.45 12.74
C VAL A 165 -43.82 -43.24 12.81
N VAL A 166 -44.40 -42.39 11.96
CA VAL A 166 -45.85 -42.14 11.88
C VAL A 166 -46.60 -43.46 11.67
N HIS A 167 -46.21 -44.28 10.70
CA HIS A 167 -46.82 -45.59 10.46
C HIS A 167 -46.66 -46.56 11.64
N ASN A 168 -45.54 -46.52 12.39
CA ASN A 168 -45.35 -47.33 13.60
C ASN A 168 -46.20 -46.82 14.78
N THR A 169 -46.36 -45.50 14.95
CA THR A 169 -47.27 -44.91 15.94
C THR A 169 -48.72 -45.20 15.60
N GLU A 170 -49.11 -45.12 14.32
CA GLU A 170 -50.46 -45.51 13.87
C GLU A 170 -50.71 -47.01 14.04
N ALA A 171 -49.70 -47.87 13.80
CA ALA A 171 -49.79 -49.30 14.08
C ALA A 171 -49.80 -49.64 15.59
N GLN A 172 -49.19 -48.81 16.44
CA GLN A 172 -49.29 -48.91 17.90
C GLN A 172 -50.65 -48.41 18.41
N ASP A 173 -51.21 -47.34 17.83
CA ASP A 173 -52.55 -46.85 18.16
C ASP A 173 -53.65 -47.82 17.68
N GLU A 174 -53.46 -48.53 16.56
CA GLU A 174 -54.37 -49.60 16.13
C GLU A 174 -54.25 -50.88 16.99
N SER A 175 -53.16 -51.07 17.74
CA SER A 175 -52.99 -52.20 18.68
C SER A 175 -53.29 -51.86 20.16
N GLN A 176 -53.66 -50.62 20.48
CA GLN A 176 -54.03 -50.19 21.85
C GLN A 176 -55.49 -49.71 21.97
N ILE A 177 -56.42 -50.47 21.39
CA ILE A 177 -57.83 -50.41 21.80
C ILE A 177 -58.26 -51.82 22.27
N SER A 178 -57.78 -52.20 23.45
CA SER A 178 -58.32 -53.31 24.23
C SER A 178 -57.90 -53.14 25.69
N GLU A 179 -58.20 -51.98 26.29
CA GLU A 179 -58.37 -51.91 27.74
C GLU A 179 -59.81 -52.36 28.05
N THR A 180 -59.98 -53.67 28.19
CA THR A 180 -61.17 -54.23 28.80
C THR A 180 -61.11 -53.96 30.31
N ASP A 181 -62.14 -53.26 30.79
CA ASP A 181 -62.65 -53.19 32.16
C ASP A 181 -62.00 -54.17 33.16
N ASN A 182 -60.94 -53.74 33.84
CA ASN A 182 -60.38 -54.45 35.01
C ASN A 182 -60.24 -53.57 36.26
N GLU A 183 -60.54 -52.27 36.17
CA GLU A 183 -60.43 -51.34 37.31
C GLU A 183 -61.58 -51.45 38.33
N LYS A 184 -62.70 -52.12 38.00
CA LYS A 184 -63.84 -52.28 38.94
C LYS A 184 -63.71 -53.47 39.91
N LEU A 185 -62.59 -54.20 39.89
CA LEU A 185 -62.35 -55.36 40.77
C LEU A 185 -61.36 -55.06 41.92
N ALA A 186 -60.82 -53.84 41.99
CA ALA A 186 -59.79 -53.45 42.97
C ALA A 186 -60.33 -52.65 44.18
N ASP A 187 -61.65 -52.59 44.38
CA ASP A 187 -62.21 -52.03 45.62
C ASP A 187 -61.97 -53.03 46.78
N SER A 188 -60.85 -52.83 47.48
CA SER A 188 -60.46 -53.60 48.67
C SER A 188 -61.58 -53.70 49.71
N GLU A 189 -62.48 -52.73 49.76
CA GLU A 189 -63.62 -52.68 50.68
C GLU A 189 -64.75 -53.64 50.26
N TYR A 190 -65.00 -53.78 48.95
CA TYR A 190 -65.96 -54.75 48.41
C TYR A 190 -65.46 -56.18 48.61
N LEU A 191 -64.17 -56.42 48.35
CA LEU A 191 -63.55 -57.71 48.57
C LEU A 191 -63.57 -58.10 50.06
N GLN A 192 -63.28 -57.16 50.96
CA GLN A 192 -63.33 -57.40 52.39
C GLN A 192 -64.77 -57.71 52.87
N THR A 193 -65.77 -56.98 52.37
CA THR A 193 -67.18 -57.23 52.68
C THR A 193 -67.64 -58.61 52.19
N LEU A 194 -67.14 -59.06 51.03
CA LEU A 194 -67.41 -60.39 50.50
C LEU A 194 -66.76 -61.48 51.36
N ILE A 195 -65.50 -61.27 51.78
CA ILE A 195 -64.77 -62.18 52.68
C ILE A 195 -65.49 -62.31 54.03
N ASP A 196 -65.99 -61.21 54.58
CA ASP A 196 -66.73 -61.19 55.85
C ASP A 196 -68.07 -61.93 55.72
N LYS A 197 -68.81 -61.72 54.62
CA LYS A 197 -70.04 -62.47 54.32
C LYS A 197 -69.77 -63.97 54.14
N ILE A 198 -68.69 -64.34 53.45
CA ILE A 198 -68.27 -65.75 53.30
C ILE A 198 -67.90 -66.35 54.65
N HIS A 199 -67.25 -65.61 55.55
CA HIS A 199 -66.94 -66.07 56.91
C HIS A 199 -68.19 -66.27 57.77
N ILE A 200 -69.18 -65.39 57.64
CA ILE A 200 -70.47 -65.52 58.34
C ILE A 200 -71.20 -66.77 57.82
N LEU A 201 -71.32 -66.92 56.50
CA LEU A 201 -71.93 -68.10 55.88
C LEU A 201 -71.19 -69.39 56.27
N LYS A 202 -69.86 -69.38 56.36
CA LYS A 202 -69.08 -70.53 56.82
C LYS A 202 -69.39 -70.88 58.28
N LYS A 203 -69.54 -69.88 59.15
CA LYS A 203 -69.92 -70.11 60.56
C LYS A 203 -71.34 -70.66 60.70
N GLU A 204 -72.28 -70.14 59.92
CA GLU A 204 -73.67 -70.64 59.88
C GLU A 204 -73.73 -72.07 59.31
N LEU A 205 -72.97 -72.36 58.26
CA LEU A 205 -72.92 -73.69 57.65
C LEU A 205 -72.32 -74.73 58.61
N ILE A 206 -71.28 -74.36 59.37
CA ILE A 206 -70.70 -75.21 60.42
C ILE A 206 -71.72 -75.42 61.55
N ALA A 207 -72.36 -74.35 62.03
CA ALA A 207 -73.36 -74.44 63.09
C ALA A 207 -74.60 -75.28 62.72
N GLU A 208 -75.00 -75.27 61.44
CA GLU A 208 -76.12 -76.08 60.96
C GLU A 208 -75.70 -77.54 60.69
N ASN A 209 -74.46 -77.75 60.25
CA ASN A 209 -73.86 -79.08 60.12
C ASN A 209 -73.70 -79.79 61.48
N ASP A 210 -73.44 -79.03 62.55
CA ASP A 210 -73.34 -79.55 63.92
C ASP A 210 -74.71 -79.92 64.53
N LYS A 211 -75.82 -79.40 64.00
CA LYS A 211 -77.19 -79.77 64.40
C LYS A 211 -77.70 -81.05 63.73
N LEU A 212 -77.04 -81.51 62.67
CA LEU A 212 -77.33 -82.78 62.02
C LEU A 212 -76.71 -83.90 62.85
N GLY A 213 -77.50 -84.90 63.25
CA GLY A 213 -77.04 -86.03 64.07
C GLY A 213 -75.91 -86.87 63.46
N ASN A 214 -75.52 -86.61 62.21
CA ASN A 214 -74.30 -87.06 61.54
C ASN A 214 -73.63 -85.84 60.86
N PRO A 215 -72.52 -85.30 61.39
CA PRO A 215 -71.83 -84.16 60.79
C PRO A 215 -71.19 -84.54 59.44
N ILE A 216 -71.40 -83.72 58.41
CA ILE A 216 -70.73 -83.88 57.11
C ILE A 216 -69.30 -83.34 57.25
N GLU A 217 -68.30 -84.08 56.76
CA GLU A 217 -66.89 -83.67 56.79
C GLU A 217 -66.64 -82.57 55.74
N LEU A 218 -66.85 -81.31 56.15
CA LEU A 218 -66.75 -80.13 55.29
C LEU A 218 -65.37 -79.98 54.61
N SER A 219 -64.31 -80.53 55.20
CA SER A 219 -62.95 -80.56 54.66
C SER A 219 -62.82 -81.35 53.35
N ALA A 220 -63.63 -82.39 53.15
CA ALA A 220 -63.63 -83.18 51.93
C ALA A 220 -64.41 -82.50 50.78
N VAL A 221 -65.39 -81.65 51.11
CA VAL A 221 -66.23 -80.92 50.15
C VAL A 221 -65.49 -79.71 49.55
N PHE A 222 -64.60 -79.07 50.32
CA PHE A 222 -63.82 -77.92 49.86
C PHE A 222 -62.45 -78.28 49.27
N LYS A 223 -62.09 -79.57 49.14
CA LYS A 223 -60.98 -80.00 48.30
C LYS A 223 -61.39 -79.91 46.83
N LEU A 224 -61.34 -78.69 46.29
CA LEU A 224 -61.44 -78.46 44.85
C LEU A 224 -60.08 -78.78 44.22
N ASP A 225 -59.91 -80.03 43.80
CA ASP A 225 -58.77 -80.45 42.96
C ASP A 225 -58.75 -79.57 41.69
N GLY A 226 -57.80 -78.64 41.64
CA GLY A 226 -57.65 -77.68 40.54
C GLY A 226 -57.06 -76.32 40.92
N TYR A 227 -57.15 -75.90 42.19
CA TYR A 227 -56.69 -74.57 42.62
C TYR A 227 -55.19 -74.45 42.95
N GLU A 228 -54.48 -75.56 43.22
CA GLU A 228 -53.01 -75.53 43.44
C GLU A 228 -52.25 -75.01 42.19
N ASN A 229 -52.79 -75.27 41.00
CA ASN A 229 -52.20 -74.80 39.74
C ASN A 229 -52.33 -73.28 39.53
N ILE A 230 -53.31 -72.63 40.16
CA ILE A 230 -53.57 -71.19 39.97
C ILE A 230 -52.56 -70.37 40.78
N HIS A 231 -52.27 -70.76 42.01
CA HIS A 231 -51.24 -70.10 42.83
C HIS A 231 -49.83 -70.27 42.25
N SER A 232 -49.54 -71.45 41.68
CA SER A 232 -48.26 -71.67 40.98
C SER A 232 -48.12 -70.78 39.75
N LYS A 233 -49.18 -70.65 38.93
CA LYS A 233 -49.22 -69.72 37.78
C LYS A 233 -49.08 -68.26 38.19
N CYS A 234 -49.84 -67.78 39.19
CA CYS A 234 -49.67 -66.41 39.68
C CYS A 234 -48.26 -66.14 40.21
N ARG A 235 -47.64 -67.10 40.89
CA ARG A 235 -46.27 -66.95 41.37
C ARG A 235 -45.26 -66.86 40.22
N LEU A 236 -45.44 -67.66 39.19
CA LEU A 236 -44.62 -67.63 37.98
C LEU A 236 -44.81 -66.32 37.21
N GLU A 237 -46.06 -65.84 37.09
CA GLU A 237 -46.38 -64.54 36.49
C GLU A 237 -45.74 -63.39 37.27
N LEU A 238 -45.78 -63.42 38.61
CA LEU A 238 -45.18 -62.39 39.46
C LEU A 238 -43.64 -62.39 39.33
N GLU A 239 -43.01 -63.56 39.26
CA GLU A 239 -41.58 -63.68 39.03
C GLU A 239 -41.18 -63.17 37.63
N ASN A 240 -41.95 -63.53 36.60
CA ASN A 240 -41.75 -63.03 35.24
C ASN A 240 -41.92 -61.50 35.16
N LEU A 241 -42.95 -60.94 35.79
CA LEU A 241 -43.16 -59.49 35.85
C LEU A 241 -42.01 -58.76 36.54
N LYS A 242 -41.42 -59.40 37.56
CA LYS A 242 -40.28 -58.86 38.31
C LYS A 242 -39.01 -58.84 37.47
N ILE A 243 -38.79 -59.89 36.67
CA ILE A 243 -37.69 -59.98 35.71
C ILE A 243 -37.88 -58.92 34.62
N GLU A 244 -39.09 -58.79 34.07
CA GLU A 244 -39.42 -57.74 33.09
C GLU A 244 -39.21 -56.34 33.65
N PHE A 245 -39.61 -56.09 34.90
CA PHE A 245 -39.37 -54.80 35.54
C PHE A 245 -37.88 -54.49 35.71
N GLU A 246 -37.08 -55.46 36.14
CA GLU A 246 -35.61 -55.30 36.26
C GLU A 246 -34.96 -55.06 34.89
N THR A 247 -35.38 -55.77 33.83
CA THR A 247 -34.87 -55.50 32.47
C THR A 247 -35.28 -54.13 31.96
N TYR A 248 -36.53 -53.71 32.15
CA TYR A 248 -36.98 -52.36 31.79
C TYR A 248 -36.21 -51.26 32.53
N LYS A 249 -35.95 -51.45 33.82
CA LYS A 249 -35.17 -50.52 34.64
C LYS A 249 -33.73 -50.40 34.14
N LEU A 250 -33.10 -51.52 33.78
CA LEU A 250 -31.74 -51.53 33.23
C LEU A 250 -31.66 -50.87 31.84
N GLN A 251 -32.68 -51.07 31.01
CA GLN A 251 -32.78 -50.48 29.68
C GLN A 251 -32.99 -48.96 29.77
N ASN A 252 -33.82 -48.48 30.70
CA ASN A 252 -34.00 -47.05 30.97
C ASN A 252 -32.76 -46.39 31.55
N ALA A 253 -31.97 -47.09 32.37
CA ALA A 253 -30.70 -46.58 32.87
C ALA A 253 -29.69 -46.34 31.73
N LYS A 254 -29.58 -47.30 30.79
CA LYS A 254 -28.72 -47.16 29.60
C LYS A 254 -29.16 -46.03 28.66
N VAL A 255 -30.48 -45.85 28.47
CA VAL A 255 -31.01 -44.74 27.65
C VAL A 255 -30.72 -43.38 28.29
N LYS A 256 -30.72 -43.29 29.63
CA LYS A 256 -30.31 -42.08 30.35
C LYS A 256 -28.81 -41.78 30.21
N GLU A 257 -27.96 -42.79 30.33
CA GLU A 257 -26.51 -42.62 30.11
C GLU A 257 -26.20 -42.19 28.68
N SER A 258 -26.80 -42.83 27.67
CA SER A 258 -26.61 -42.42 26.27
C SER A 258 -27.19 -41.03 25.99
N GLY A 259 -28.29 -40.67 26.65
CA GLY A 259 -28.87 -39.33 26.54
C GLY A 259 -27.95 -38.24 27.09
N GLN A 260 -27.30 -38.50 28.24
CA GLN A 260 -26.35 -37.55 28.85
C GLN A 260 -25.06 -37.38 28.02
N GLU A 261 -24.54 -38.45 27.41
CA GLU A 261 -23.40 -38.35 26.48
C GLU A 261 -23.75 -37.47 25.27
N VAL A 262 -24.91 -37.71 24.65
CA VAL A 262 -25.37 -36.91 23.50
C VAL A 262 -25.62 -35.45 23.90
N GLU A 263 -26.15 -35.20 25.10
CA GLU A 263 -26.40 -33.85 25.60
C GLU A 263 -25.07 -33.09 25.87
N SER A 264 -24.05 -33.77 26.40
CA SER A 264 -22.70 -33.23 26.55
C SER A 264 -22.04 -32.92 25.21
N GLU A 265 -22.08 -33.84 24.25
CA GLU A 265 -21.53 -33.61 22.90
C GLU A 265 -22.25 -32.46 22.17
N MET A 266 -23.57 -32.36 22.36
CA MET A 266 -24.36 -31.27 21.80
C MET A 266 -23.97 -29.91 22.41
N GLU A 267 -23.63 -29.88 23.70
CA GLU A 267 -23.18 -28.68 24.41
C GLU A 267 -21.77 -28.25 23.96
N ASP A 268 -20.86 -29.21 23.77
CA ASP A 268 -19.52 -28.98 23.21
C ASP A 268 -19.60 -28.43 21.78
N LEU A 269 -20.39 -29.06 20.90
CA LEU A 269 -20.63 -28.57 19.54
C LEU A 269 -21.24 -27.16 19.52
N LYS A 270 -22.13 -26.85 20.48
CA LYS A 270 -22.72 -25.51 20.63
C LYS A 270 -21.67 -24.47 21.00
N SER A 271 -20.74 -24.84 21.88
CA SER A 271 -19.62 -23.97 22.28
C SER A 271 -18.67 -23.72 21.10
N GLU A 272 -18.35 -24.76 20.32
CA GLU A 272 -17.50 -24.64 19.15
C GLU A 272 -18.16 -23.79 18.06
N MET A 273 -19.47 -23.98 17.84
CA MET A 273 -20.25 -23.13 16.94
C MET A 273 -20.26 -21.65 17.38
N ALA A 274 -20.26 -21.36 18.69
CA ALA A 274 -20.20 -19.99 19.19
C ALA A 274 -18.84 -19.35 18.87
N VAL A 275 -17.74 -20.07 19.12
CA VAL A 275 -16.38 -19.60 18.80
C VAL A 275 -16.19 -19.40 17.30
N LEU A 276 -16.71 -20.30 16.47
CA LEU A 276 -16.64 -20.16 15.01
C LEU A 276 -17.44 -18.96 14.51
N LYS A 277 -18.60 -18.66 15.12
CA LYS A 277 -19.37 -17.45 14.81
C LYS A 277 -18.60 -16.18 15.16
N GLU A 278 -18.00 -16.11 16.35
CA GLU A 278 -17.20 -14.96 16.79
C GLU A 278 -15.97 -14.74 15.88
N LYS A 279 -15.28 -15.82 15.49
CA LYS A 279 -14.20 -15.75 14.49
C LYS A 279 -14.69 -15.24 13.14
N THR A 280 -15.87 -15.68 12.71
CA THR A 280 -16.46 -15.23 11.44
C THR A 280 -16.82 -13.75 11.49
N GLU A 281 -17.41 -13.26 12.59
CA GLU A 281 -17.65 -11.83 12.81
C GLU A 281 -16.36 -11.00 12.80
N THR A 282 -15.31 -11.52 13.44
CA THR A 282 -13.99 -10.86 13.43
C THR A 282 -13.41 -10.76 12.01
N TYR A 283 -13.53 -11.82 11.21
CA TYR A 283 -13.10 -11.80 9.81
C TYR A 283 -13.92 -10.85 8.95
N ILE A 284 -15.23 -10.73 9.20
CA ILE A 284 -16.09 -9.76 8.50
C ILE A 284 -15.61 -8.33 8.80
N LEU A 285 -15.37 -7.99 10.07
CA LEU A 285 -14.86 -6.69 10.48
C LEU A 285 -13.50 -6.36 9.82
N LEU A 286 -12.57 -7.30 9.81
CA LEU A 286 -11.27 -7.12 9.15
C LEU A 286 -11.40 -6.88 7.64
N LEU A 287 -12.30 -7.61 6.97
CA LEU A 287 -12.56 -7.43 5.54
C LEU A 287 -13.24 -6.09 5.23
N GLU A 288 -14.12 -5.62 6.13
CA GLU A 288 -14.75 -4.31 6.02
C GLU A 288 -13.73 -3.18 6.20
N ASP A 289 -12.82 -3.31 7.15
CA ASP A 289 -11.74 -2.36 7.39
C ASP A 289 -10.77 -2.30 6.20
N GLU A 290 -10.32 -3.45 5.68
CA GLU A 290 -9.44 -3.50 4.50
C GLU A 290 -10.14 -2.94 3.26
N LYS A 291 -11.45 -3.16 3.11
CA LYS A 291 -12.25 -2.57 2.03
C LYS A 291 -12.31 -1.05 2.17
N GLN A 292 -12.46 -0.54 3.39
CA GLN A 292 -12.50 0.89 3.66
C GLN A 292 -11.16 1.56 3.37
N ASP A 293 -10.04 0.95 3.79
CA ASP A 293 -8.68 1.42 3.49
C ASP A 293 -8.40 1.49 1.98
N LYS A 294 -8.85 0.48 1.22
CA LYS A 294 -8.73 0.48 -0.24
C LYS A 294 -9.57 1.58 -0.87
N LEU A 295 -10.77 1.85 -0.35
CA LEU A 295 -11.63 2.93 -0.82
C LEU A 295 -10.98 4.30 -0.60
N ASP A 296 -10.42 4.53 0.58
CA ASP A 296 -9.80 5.81 0.91
C ASP A 296 -8.47 6.02 0.16
N SER A 297 -7.72 4.94 -0.07
CA SER A 297 -6.56 4.96 -0.97
C SER A 297 -6.95 5.32 -2.41
N LEU A 298 -8.05 4.75 -2.92
CA LEU A 298 -8.56 5.07 -4.26
C LEU A 298 -8.96 6.55 -4.36
N ARG A 299 -9.68 7.07 -3.36
CA ARG A 299 -10.05 8.50 -3.30
C ARG A 299 -8.84 9.41 -3.33
N LEU A 300 -7.80 9.09 -2.57
CA LEU A 300 -6.56 9.86 -2.56
C LEU A 300 -5.87 9.85 -3.95
N HIS A 301 -5.87 8.71 -4.64
CA HIS A 301 -5.34 8.62 -6.00
C HIS A 301 -6.17 9.42 -7.01
N GLU A 302 -7.49 9.41 -6.89
CA GLU A 302 -8.39 10.21 -7.73
C GLU A 302 -8.18 11.71 -7.51
N GLU A 303 -8.03 12.14 -6.27
CA GLU A 303 -7.75 13.55 -5.93
C GLU A 303 -6.39 14.01 -6.47
N LYS A 304 -5.34 13.18 -6.31
CA LYS A 304 -4.02 13.44 -6.92
C LYS A 304 -4.09 13.51 -8.44
N LEU A 305 -4.84 12.62 -9.08
CA LEU A 305 -5.02 12.65 -10.53
C LEU A 305 -5.75 13.93 -10.97
N LYS A 306 -6.72 14.39 -10.17
CA LYS A 306 -7.45 15.64 -10.43
C LYS A 306 -6.53 16.85 -10.30
N SER A 307 -5.73 16.94 -9.23
CA SER A 307 -4.76 18.03 -9.06
C SER A 307 -3.72 18.06 -10.17
N GLU A 308 -3.23 16.90 -10.61
CA GLU A 308 -2.25 16.79 -11.70
C GLU A 308 -2.83 17.28 -13.04
N LYS A 309 -4.10 16.94 -13.31
CA LYS A 309 -4.83 17.43 -14.50
C LYS A 309 -5.03 18.94 -14.46
N GLU A 310 -5.33 19.49 -13.29
CA GLU A 310 -5.54 20.92 -13.09
C GLU A 310 -4.23 21.70 -13.26
N TYR A 311 -3.13 21.18 -12.70
CA TYR A 311 -1.78 21.70 -12.92
C TYR A 311 -1.38 21.65 -14.41
N HIS A 312 -1.61 20.53 -15.11
CA HIS A 312 -1.36 20.44 -16.54
C HIS A 312 -2.16 21.47 -17.34
N LYS A 313 -3.43 21.70 -16.96
CA LYS A 313 -4.28 22.71 -17.61
C LYS A 313 -3.73 24.13 -17.42
N GLU A 314 -3.24 24.43 -16.22
CA GLU A 314 -2.60 25.72 -15.92
C GLU A 314 -1.31 25.90 -16.73
N VAL A 315 -0.40 24.93 -16.73
CA VAL A 315 0.84 24.95 -17.52
C VAL A 315 0.55 25.12 -19.01
N VAL A 316 -0.45 24.42 -19.56
CA VAL A 316 -0.84 24.57 -20.96
C VAL A 316 -1.39 25.97 -21.24
N SER A 317 -2.16 26.55 -20.32
CA SER A 317 -2.65 27.93 -20.44
C SER A 317 -1.47 28.92 -20.46
N ASP A 318 -0.51 28.76 -19.57
CA ASP A 318 0.68 29.62 -19.49
C ASP A 318 1.55 29.53 -20.74
N LEU A 319 1.78 28.31 -21.25
CA LEU A 319 2.49 28.12 -22.51
C LEU A 319 1.74 28.77 -23.68
N LYS A 320 0.42 28.65 -23.72
CA LYS A 320 -0.42 29.26 -24.76
C LYS A 320 -0.33 30.80 -24.72
N THR A 321 -0.41 31.41 -23.55
CA THR A 321 -0.26 32.88 -23.41
C THR A 321 1.15 33.33 -23.77
N ARG A 322 2.18 32.55 -23.42
CA ARG A 322 3.57 32.84 -23.80
C ARG A 322 3.78 32.78 -25.31
N ILE A 323 3.23 31.77 -25.98
CA ILE A 323 3.26 31.65 -27.45
C ILE A 323 2.60 32.87 -28.09
N GLN A 324 1.39 33.23 -27.65
CA GLN A 324 0.69 34.42 -28.17
C GLN A 324 1.50 35.71 -27.99
N SER A 325 2.20 35.87 -26.86
CA SER A 325 3.08 37.01 -26.62
C SER A 325 4.25 37.05 -27.59
N LEU A 326 4.91 35.91 -27.83
CA LEU A 326 6.02 35.78 -28.79
C LEU A 326 5.55 36.02 -30.22
N GLU A 327 4.40 35.49 -30.62
CA GLU A 327 3.79 35.74 -31.93
C GLU A 327 3.53 37.23 -32.14
N LYS A 328 3.01 37.94 -31.13
CA LYS A 328 2.80 39.39 -31.18
C LYS A 328 4.12 40.16 -31.30
N GLN A 329 5.18 39.72 -30.61
CA GLN A 329 6.51 40.32 -30.75
C GLN A 329 7.09 40.12 -32.15
N VAL A 330 6.95 38.93 -32.72
CA VAL A 330 7.37 38.65 -34.11
C VAL A 330 6.58 39.48 -35.10
N GLN A 331 5.26 39.60 -34.92
CA GLN A 331 4.42 40.42 -35.79
C GLN A 331 4.82 41.90 -35.73
N THR A 332 4.98 42.44 -34.52
CA THR A 332 5.42 43.84 -34.37
C THR A 332 6.83 44.09 -34.92
N GLN A 333 7.75 43.11 -34.86
CA GLN A 333 9.03 43.22 -35.55
C GLN A 333 8.85 43.21 -37.07
N ARG A 334 8.03 42.31 -37.63
CA ARG A 334 7.73 42.28 -39.07
C ARG A 334 7.15 43.60 -39.55
N ASP A 335 6.22 44.20 -38.81
CA ASP A 335 5.62 45.48 -39.14
C ASP A 335 6.69 46.60 -39.12
N ARG A 336 7.55 46.64 -38.10
CA ARG A 336 8.68 47.60 -38.04
C ARG A 336 9.64 47.45 -39.22
N TYR A 337 10.00 46.21 -39.58
CA TYR A 337 10.86 45.94 -40.74
C TYR A 337 10.17 46.34 -42.05
N ALA A 338 8.87 46.11 -42.18
CA ALA A 338 8.10 46.54 -43.35
C ALA A 338 8.08 48.06 -43.49
N THR A 339 7.84 48.80 -42.39
CA THR A 339 7.92 50.27 -42.39
C THR A 339 9.31 50.77 -42.75
N LEU A 340 10.37 50.16 -42.19
CA LEU A 340 11.75 50.52 -42.53
C LEU A 340 12.04 50.25 -44.02
N LEU A 341 11.55 49.14 -44.57
CA LEU A 341 11.69 48.83 -45.99
C LEU A 341 11.00 49.90 -46.85
N GLU A 342 9.77 50.27 -46.50
CA GLU A 342 9.00 51.31 -47.19
C GLU A 342 9.70 52.69 -47.12
N GLU A 343 10.26 53.04 -45.97
CA GLU A 343 11.09 54.24 -45.81
C GLU A 343 12.35 54.19 -46.70
N THR A 344 13.03 53.04 -46.77
CA THR A 344 14.20 52.88 -47.65
C THR A 344 13.83 52.94 -49.13
N ASP A 345 12.71 52.34 -49.53
CA ASP A 345 12.20 52.41 -50.91
C ASP A 345 11.81 53.85 -51.27
N ASN A 346 11.16 54.56 -50.36
CA ASN A 346 10.80 55.98 -50.54
C ASN A 346 12.05 56.87 -50.62
N TYR A 347 13.09 56.59 -49.83
CA TYR A 347 14.38 57.27 -49.91
C TYR A 347 15.07 57.01 -51.25
N ILE A 348 15.10 55.76 -51.72
CA ILE A 348 15.65 55.40 -53.03
C ILE A 348 14.89 56.10 -54.15
N ARG A 349 13.54 56.07 -54.13
CA ARG A 349 12.70 56.79 -55.10
C ARG A 349 12.97 58.29 -55.09
N SER A 350 13.03 58.91 -53.91
CA SER A 350 13.33 60.34 -53.74
C SER A 350 14.73 60.70 -54.22
N ARG A 351 15.73 59.84 -54.00
CA ARG A 351 17.09 60.00 -54.52
C ARG A 351 17.13 59.84 -56.04
N ASN A 352 16.39 58.90 -56.59
CA ASN A 352 16.32 58.66 -58.04
C ASN A 352 15.59 59.81 -58.76
N ASP A 353 14.55 60.39 -58.14
CA ASP A 353 13.86 61.59 -58.63
C ASP A 353 14.74 62.84 -58.53
N ARG A 354 15.54 62.98 -57.46
CA ARG A 354 16.58 64.04 -57.38
C ARG A 354 17.67 63.83 -58.43
N SER A 355 18.11 62.59 -58.66
CA SER A 355 19.10 62.27 -59.69
C SER A 355 18.55 62.52 -61.10
N ARG A 356 17.26 62.27 -61.35
CA ARG A 356 16.60 62.63 -62.61
C ARG A 356 16.46 64.13 -62.80
N LYS A 357 16.20 64.90 -61.73
CA LYS A 357 16.15 66.37 -61.80
C LYS A 357 17.53 67.01 -61.98
N VAL A 358 18.59 66.43 -61.40
CA VAL A 358 19.99 66.89 -61.53
C VAL A 358 20.60 66.61 -62.91
N SER A 359 20.05 65.67 -63.70
CA SER A 359 20.50 65.47 -65.09
C SER A 359 19.92 66.48 -66.10
N THR A 360 19.12 67.45 -65.65
CA THR A 360 18.49 68.45 -66.54
C THR A 360 19.00 69.88 -66.37
N GLU A 361 19.82 70.18 -65.36
CA GLU A 361 20.33 71.54 -65.14
C GLU A 361 21.83 71.49 -64.80
N GLU A 362 22.65 71.62 -65.85
CA GLU A 362 24.02 72.08 -65.73
C GLU A 362 24.05 73.53 -65.24
N GLY A 363 24.87 73.79 -64.22
CA GLY A 363 25.31 75.13 -63.83
C GLY A 363 24.58 75.70 -62.63
N ASN A 364 25.29 75.79 -61.49
CA ASN A 364 25.61 77.04 -60.80
C ASN A 364 25.91 76.76 -59.32
N TRP A 365 27.20 76.58 -59.00
CA TRP A 365 27.69 76.69 -57.63
C TRP A 365 27.75 78.18 -57.25
N LYS A 366 26.91 78.64 -56.32
CA LYS A 366 27.25 79.77 -55.45
C LYS A 366 26.34 79.90 -54.22
N ASP A 367 27.03 80.05 -53.09
CA ASP A 367 26.66 80.70 -51.83
C ASP A 367 25.53 80.16 -50.95
N GLY A 368 25.90 79.95 -49.68
CA GLY A 368 25.20 80.65 -48.61
C GLY A 368 24.43 79.76 -47.64
N HIS A 369 25.06 79.47 -46.49
CA HIS A 369 24.45 79.45 -45.17
C HIS A 369 23.01 78.93 -45.02
N GLY A 370 22.88 77.69 -44.53
CA GLY A 370 21.60 77.15 -44.09
C GLY A 370 21.72 75.84 -43.35
N VAL A 371 22.67 75.72 -42.42
CA VAL A 371 22.77 74.58 -41.51
C VAL A 371 22.71 75.14 -40.09
N LEU A 372 21.85 74.52 -39.27
CA LEU A 372 21.78 74.59 -37.80
C LEU A 372 21.02 75.78 -37.18
N ASN A 373 19.69 75.67 -37.09
CA ASN A 373 18.98 76.09 -35.87
C ASN A 373 17.60 75.42 -35.77
N ASP A 374 17.55 74.16 -35.33
CA ASP A 374 16.39 73.66 -34.59
C ASP A 374 16.91 72.76 -33.47
N GLY A 375 16.65 73.18 -32.22
CA GLY A 375 17.17 72.60 -30.99
C GLY A 375 16.48 71.30 -30.59
N THR A 376 16.04 70.51 -31.55
CA THR A 376 15.44 69.20 -31.33
C THR A 376 16.39 68.14 -31.88
N ALA A 377 16.89 67.28 -30.97
CA ALA A 377 17.65 66.10 -31.37
C ALA A 377 16.84 65.35 -32.44
N PRO A 378 17.45 64.96 -33.59
CA PRO A 378 16.81 64.23 -34.66
C PRO A 378 15.87 63.14 -34.11
N PRO A 379 14.60 63.05 -34.57
CA PRO A 379 13.57 62.18 -33.97
C PRO A 379 14.05 60.74 -33.68
N HIS A 380 14.93 60.21 -34.54
CA HIS A 380 15.54 58.90 -34.37
C HIS A 380 16.38 58.73 -33.09
N MET A 381 17.12 59.76 -32.67
CA MET A 381 17.91 59.72 -31.42
C MET A 381 17.03 59.76 -30.17
N LEU A 382 15.88 60.46 -30.23
CA LEU A 382 14.92 60.50 -29.12
C LEU A 382 14.21 59.15 -28.95
N HIS A 383 13.82 58.52 -30.07
CA HIS A 383 13.27 57.16 -30.07
C HIS A 383 14.26 56.13 -29.54
N TYR A 384 15.53 56.20 -29.96
CA TYR A 384 16.59 55.31 -29.48
C TYR A 384 16.82 55.46 -27.97
N ALA A 385 16.88 56.70 -27.47
CA ALA A 385 17.02 56.96 -26.03
C ALA A 385 15.82 56.41 -25.22
N HIS A 386 14.60 56.54 -25.76
CA HIS A 386 13.40 55.99 -25.12
C HIS A 386 13.37 54.46 -25.14
N GLU A 387 13.78 53.80 -26.24
CA GLU A 387 13.93 52.35 -26.28
C GLU A 387 15.01 51.83 -25.33
N LEU A 388 16.11 52.58 -25.16
CA LEU A 388 17.16 52.25 -24.20
C LEU A 388 16.65 52.30 -22.75
N ALA A 389 15.95 53.38 -22.39
CA ALA A 389 15.36 53.55 -21.06
C ALA A 389 14.33 52.46 -20.74
N ARG A 390 13.54 52.03 -21.73
CA ARG A 390 12.59 50.92 -21.57
C ARG A 390 13.30 49.59 -21.33
N LYS A 391 14.36 49.30 -22.08
CA LYS A 391 15.20 48.10 -21.86
C LYS A 391 15.85 48.11 -20.47
N ASP A 392 16.32 49.26 -20.00
CA ASP A 392 16.91 49.37 -18.66
C ASP A 392 15.88 49.13 -17.55
N LEU A 393 14.64 49.59 -17.75
CA LEU A 393 13.53 49.31 -16.83
C LEU A 393 13.19 47.81 -16.81
N ASP A 394 13.07 47.19 -17.99
CA ASP A 394 12.78 45.76 -18.13
C ASP A 394 13.91 44.91 -17.51
N ILE A 395 15.18 45.27 -17.74
CA ILE A 395 16.34 44.60 -17.11
C ILE A 395 16.26 44.73 -15.59
N THR A 396 15.90 45.92 -15.09
CA THR A 396 15.79 46.15 -13.64
C THR A 396 14.65 45.33 -13.04
N GLN A 397 13.50 45.24 -13.73
CA GLN A 397 12.38 44.42 -13.30
C GLN A 397 12.74 42.93 -13.30
N LEU A 398 13.33 42.42 -14.38
CA LEU A 398 13.77 41.02 -14.49
C LEU A 398 14.81 40.67 -13.42
N ARG A 399 15.69 41.59 -13.05
CA ARG A 399 16.64 41.39 -11.94
C ARG A 399 15.94 41.28 -10.59
N ARG A 400 14.90 42.08 -10.34
CA ARG A 400 14.10 41.97 -9.11
C ARG A 400 13.33 40.66 -9.06
N GLU A 401 12.66 40.30 -10.15
CA GLU A 401 11.92 39.03 -10.26
C GLU A 401 12.85 37.83 -10.06
N LYS A 402 14.03 37.85 -10.69
CA LYS A 402 15.07 36.84 -10.48
C LYS A 402 15.47 36.74 -9.00
N HIS A 403 15.74 37.86 -8.34
CA HIS A 403 16.12 37.85 -6.92
C HIS A 403 14.99 37.30 -6.04
N THR A 404 13.73 37.64 -6.33
CA THR A 404 12.57 37.09 -5.62
C THR A 404 12.44 35.58 -5.82
N LEU A 405 12.56 35.09 -7.06
CA LEU A 405 12.51 33.66 -7.39
C LEU A 405 13.67 32.89 -6.76
N GLU A 406 14.88 33.46 -6.75
CA GLU A 406 16.04 32.88 -6.06
C GLU A 406 15.81 32.80 -4.54
N GLY A 407 15.12 33.78 -3.96
CA GLY A 407 14.69 33.74 -2.56
C GLY A 407 13.70 32.61 -2.28
N GLN A 408 12.61 32.54 -3.06
CA GLN A 408 11.61 31.48 -2.96
C GLN A 408 12.22 30.08 -3.14
N PHE A 409 13.15 29.93 -4.08
CA PHE A 409 13.86 28.67 -4.29
C PHE A 409 14.68 28.26 -3.07
N ARG A 410 15.40 29.20 -2.43
CA ARG A 410 16.14 28.92 -1.19
C ARG A 410 15.22 28.53 -0.04
N ASP A 411 14.05 29.15 0.05
CA ASP A 411 13.06 28.84 1.08
C ASP A 411 12.45 27.45 0.87
N CYS A 412 11.99 27.13 -0.34
CA CYS A 412 11.52 25.79 -0.70
C CYS A 412 12.59 24.71 -0.44
N GLN A 413 13.86 25.00 -0.79
CA GLN A 413 14.96 24.06 -0.54
C GLN A 413 15.17 23.82 0.97
N ARG A 414 15.02 24.86 1.79
CA ARG A 414 15.14 24.79 3.25
C ARG A 414 14.00 23.97 3.84
N GLU A 415 12.77 24.24 3.43
CA GLU A 415 11.58 23.49 3.86
C GLU A 415 11.69 22.01 3.50
N ALA A 416 12.09 21.68 2.26
CA ALA A 416 12.30 20.30 1.83
C ALA A 416 13.38 19.59 2.68
N THR A 417 14.42 20.32 3.09
CA THR A 417 15.47 19.77 3.97
C THR A 417 14.94 19.49 5.37
N ILE A 418 14.15 20.41 5.95
CA ILE A 418 13.53 20.24 7.26
C ILE A 418 12.58 19.04 7.24
N GLU A 419 11.74 18.93 6.21
CA GLU A 419 10.78 17.84 6.09
C GLU A 419 11.48 16.48 5.93
N LYS A 420 12.59 16.44 5.18
CA LYS A 420 13.44 15.24 5.09
C LYS A 420 14.00 14.80 6.45
N GLU A 421 14.45 15.74 7.29
CA GLU A 421 14.93 15.42 8.63
C GLU A 421 13.79 14.94 9.54
N ARG A 422 12.59 15.52 9.43
CA ARG A 422 11.39 15.02 10.15
C ARG A 422 11.05 13.58 9.75
N PHE A 423 11.03 13.27 8.46
CA PHE A 423 10.78 11.90 8.00
C PHE A 423 11.84 10.91 8.46
N LYS A 424 13.12 11.30 8.47
CA LYS A 424 14.19 10.46 9.03
C LYS A 424 13.94 10.14 10.50
N GLU A 425 13.49 11.12 11.27
CA GLU A 425 13.20 10.94 12.69
C GLU A 425 12.01 10.01 12.91
N VAL A 426 10.92 10.15 12.14
CA VAL A 426 9.78 9.22 12.16
C VAL A 426 10.21 7.80 11.79
N ILE A 427 11.06 7.64 10.77
CA ILE A 427 11.60 6.33 10.39
C ILE A 427 12.45 5.75 11.52
N ARG A 428 13.22 6.58 12.24
CA ARG A 428 14.03 6.14 13.39
C ARG A 428 13.14 5.61 14.51
N THR A 429 12.10 6.35 14.90
CA THR A 429 11.18 5.92 15.96
C THR A 429 10.41 4.66 15.60
N LEU A 430 9.93 4.54 14.35
CA LEU A 430 9.26 3.33 13.87
C LEU A 430 10.20 2.11 13.88
N LYS A 431 11.47 2.28 13.49
CA LYS A 431 12.46 1.21 13.56
C LYS A 431 12.72 0.77 15.00
N GLU A 432 12.82 1.71 15.92
CA GLU A 432 12.99 1.41 17.35
C GLU A 432 11.81 0.61 17.92
N GLU A 433 10.59 0.94 17.50
CA GLU A 433 9.39 0.21 17.92
C GLU A 433 9.32 -1.19 17.28
N ILE A 434 9.68 -1.33 16.00
CA ILE A 434 9.81 -2.65 15.36
C ILE A 434 10.83 -3.51 16.10
N ASP A 435 12.00 -2.97 16.44
CA ASP A 435 13.02 -3.71 17.18
C ASP A 435 12.56 -4.05 18.60
N ARG A 436 11.78 -3.18 19.24
CA ARG A 436 11.13 -3.45 20.53
C ARG A 436 10.17 -4.63 20.43
N LEU A 437 9.27 -4.63 19.44
CA LEU A 437 8.32 -5.71 19.20
C LEU A 437 9.02 -7.03 18.86
N ARG A 438 10.07 -7.00 18.02
CA ARG A 438 10.89 -8.18 17.72
C ARG A 438 11.53 -8.79 18.97
N ARG A 439 12.04 -7.97 19.89
CA ARG A 439 12.60 -8.43 21.17
C ARG A 439 11.53 -9.07 22.07
N ILE A 440 10.32 -8.50 22.09
CA ILE A 440 9.19 -9.06 22.85
C ILE A 440 8.76 -10.41 22.25
N GLN A 441 8.61 -10.49 20.92
CA GLN A 441 8.26 -11.72 20.21
C GLN A 441 9.32 -12.82 20.37
N SER A 442 10.61 -12.47 20.34
CA SER A 442 11.68 -13.44 20.61
C SER A 442 11.65 -13.97 22.05
N ARG A 443 11.23 -13.15 23.02
CA ARG A 443 11.02 -13.56 24.41
C ARG A 443 9.82 -14.49 24.57
N GLU A 444 8.76 -14.31 23.79
CA GLU A 444 7.63 -15.25 23.76
C GLU A 444 8.06 -16.64 23.29
N GLY A 445 8.95 -16.72 22.28
CA GLY A 445 9.54 -17.99 21.84
C GLY A 445 10.39 -18.69 22.92
N ALA A 446 11.22 -17.95 23.64
CA ALA A 446 12.01 -18.49 24.74
C ALA A 446 11.16 -18.88 25.97
N ASN A 447 10.10 -18.11 26.26
CA ASN A 447 9.13 -18.45 27.30
C ASN A 447 8.34 -19.72 26.95
N LEU A 448 8.04 -19.97 25.66
CA LEU A 448 7.39 -21.19 25.18
C LEU A 448 8.27 -22.43 25.36
N GLU A 449 9.58 -22.35 25.08
CA GLU A 449 10.50 -23.46 25.35
C GLU A 449 10.64 -23.76 26.84
N TYR A 450 10.77 -22.71 27.66
CA TYR A 450 10.77 -22.87 29.12
C TYR A 450 9.47 -23.52 29.61
N LEU A 451 8.32 -23.02 29.15
CA LEU A 451 7.02 -23.58 29.52
C LEU A 451 6.91 -25.06 29.10
N LYS A 452 7.35 -25.42 27.88
CA LYS A 452 7.38 -26.81 27.42
C LYS A 452 8.22 -27.70 28.33
N ASN A 453 9.38 -27.23 28.77
CA ASN A 453 10.26 -27.99 29.67
C ASN A 453 9.63 -28.16 31.06
N VAL A 454 9.01 -27.12 31.61
CA VAL A 454 8.35 -27.18 32.93
C VAL A 454 7.11 -28.08 32.87
N VAL A 455 6.31 -28.01 31.81
CA VAL A 455 5.15 -28.90 31.60
C VAL A 455 5.61 -30.36 31.42
N MET A 456 6.66 -30.60 30.63
CA MET A 456 7.23 -31.94 30.48
C MET A 456 7.73 -32.48 31.82
N ALA A 457 8.44 -31.65 32.61
CA ALA A 457 8.91 -32.03 33.94
C ALA A 457 7.73 -32.30 34.89
N TYR A 458 6.64 -31.53 34.83
CA TYR A 458 5.43 -31.78 35.60
C TYR A 458 4.81 -33.15 35.29
N LEU A 459 4.69 -33.50 34.00
CA LEU A 459 4.13 -34.79 33.56
C LEU A 459 5.02 -35.99 33.91
N MET A 460 6.35 -35.80 33.91
CA MET A 460 7.33 -36.85 34.21
C MET A 460 7.61 -36.99 35.72
N SER A 461 7.23 -36.01 36.55
CA SER A 461 7.44 -36.04 37.99
C SER A 461 6.43 -36.95 38.68
N SER A 462 6.92 -37.89 39.47
CA SER A 462 6.09 -38.83 40.24
C SER A 462 5.79 -38.32 41.65
N ASP A 463 6.60 -37.39 42.18
CA ASP A 463 6.49 -36.84 43.51
C ASP A 463 5.58 -35.59 43.55
N TYR A 464 4.86 -35.44 44.67
CA TYR A 464 3.94 -34.31 44.88
C TYR A 464 4.68 -32.97 44.97
N ALA A 465 5.85 -32.96 45.61
CA ALA A 465 6.64 -31.74 45.81
C ALA A 465 7.18 -31.19 44.47
N GLY A 466 7.73 -32.06 43.62
CA GLY A 466 8.19 -31.74 42.27
C GLY A 466 7.04 -31.27 41.37
N ARG A 467 5.90 -31.97 41.36
CA ARG A 467 4.71 -31.54 40.62
C ARG A 467 4.18 -30.18 41.09
N LYS A 468 4.08 -29.95 42.40
CA LYS A 468 3.67 -28.65 42.95
C LYS A 468 4.64 -27.52 42.60
N HIS A 469 5.94 -27.79 42.57
CA HIS A 469 6.95 -26.81 42.17
C HIS A 469 6.86 -26.46 40.68
N MET A 470 6.73 -27.47 39.81
CA MET A 470 6.55 -27.25 38.37
C MET A 470 5.23 -26.56 38.05
N LEU A 471 4.15 -26.90 38.76
CA LEU A 471 2.86 -26.22 38.59
C LEU A 471 2.93 -24.73 38.98
N ASN A 472 3.67 -24.39 40.05
CA ASN A 472 3.92 -22.99 40.41
C ASN A 472 4.66 -22.22 39.30
N ALA A 473 5.63 -22.86 38.65
CA ALA A 473 6.34 -22.28 37.52
C ALA A 473 5.43 -22.13 36.29
N ILE A 474 4.57 -23.11 35.99
CA ILE A 474 3.56 -23.04 34.90
C ILE A 474 2.58 -21.89 35.15
N ALA A 475 2.02 -21.79 36.36
CA ALA A 475 1.07 -20.74 36.73
C ALA A 475 1.69 -19.33 36.70
N ALA A 476 3.00 -19.21 36.93
CA ALA A 476 3.72 -17.95 36.82
C ALA A 476 3.96 -17.54 35.36
N VAL A 477 4.34 -18.48 34.49
CA VAL A 477 4.60 -18.21 33.06
C VAL A 477 3.29 -17.95 32.30
N LEU A 478 2.21 -18.64 32.64
CA LEU A 478 0.88 -18.47 32.02
C LEU A 478 0.03 -17.38 32.70
N HIS A 479 0.59 -16.63 33.66
CA HIS A 479 -0.11 -15.56 34.38
C HIS A 479 -1.49 -15.96 34.94
N PHE A 480 -1.57 -17.13 35.58
CA PHE A 480 -2.82 -17.57 36.21
C PHE A 480 -3.28 -16.57 37.28
N THR A 481 -4.57 -16.25 37.22
CA THR A 481 -5.29 -15.50 38.24
C THR A 481 -5.33 -16.24 39.57
N ASP A 482 -5.59 -15.53 40.66
CA ASP A 482 -5.63 -16.12 42.01
C ASP A 482 -6.72 -17.22 42.14
N ASN A 483 -7.80 -17.12 41.36
CA ASN A 483 -8.83 -18.15 41.30
C ASN A 483 -8.36 -19.40 40.53
N GLU A 484 -7.74 -19.22 39.35
CA GLU A 484 -7.20 -20.34 38.57
C GLU A 484 -6.10 -21.07 39.34
N ARG A 485 -5.22 -20.35 40.04
CA ARG A 485 -4.24 -20.95 40.93
C ARG A 485 -4.92 -21.84 41.98
N LYS A 486 -5.93 -21.34 42.69
CA LYS A 486 -6.65 -22.15 43.70
C LYS A 486 -7.27 -23.40 43.10
N ILE A 487 -7.89 -23.31 41.93
CA ILE A 487 -8.51 -24.47 41.26
C ILE A 487 -7.46 -25.54 40.94
N VAL A 488 -6.35 -25.14 40.31
CA VAL A 488 -5.33 -26.09 39.83
C VAL A 488 -4.45 -26.62 40.95
N PHE A 489 -4.24 -25.86 42.05
CA PHE A 489 -3.56 -26.38 43.24
C PHE A 489 -4.45 -27.27 44.13
N ASN A 490 -5.77 -27.20 43.99
CA ASN A 490 -6.71 -28.06 44.71
C ASN A 490 -6.89 -29.44 44.04
N THR A 491 -6.53 -29.58 42.76
CA THR A 491 -6.59 -30.84 41.99
C THR A 491 -5.30 -31.65 42.02
N LEU A 492 -4.25 -31.12 42.65
CA LEU A 492 -2.93 -31.73 42.85
C LEU A 492 -2.91 -32.52 44.16
#